data_AF-A0A924C752-F1
#
_entry.id   AF-A0A924C752-F1
#
_cell.length_a   1.000
_cell.length_b   1.000
_cell.length_c   1.000
_cell.angle_alpha   90.00
_cell.angle_beta   90.00
_cell.angle_gamma   90.00
#
_symmetry.space_group_name_H-M   'P 1'
#
loop_
_entity.id
_entity.type
_entity.pdbx_description
1 polymer ?
#
loop_
_entity_poly.entity_id
_entity_poly.type
_entity_poly.pdbx_seq_one_letter_code
_entity_poly.pdbx_strand_id
1 'polypeptide(L)'
;MARRRIGNKLVISAMLVAAVEAAPAGAAAPEVAEASITQLQMALAAGTVTSRQLVAAYLARIAAYDQQGPRLNSIITINPAALAQAEALDTERANKGSRGPLHGIPVLVKDNYDTNDMPTSGGTLALAGLRPDRDAFQVTRLRAAGAIILGKTAMHELAAGTITISSLSGPSRNPYDPNRSPGGSSGGTGAAVAASFAAAGMGSDTCGSIRIPASYQNLFGLRATRGLSSRTGVMPLSDTQDVAGPLARSVTDLAIMLDATVGEDPADTVTQGAGAHVPGSYVESLAPGALRGARIGVLRSLFVMQPDDTEGRPVYERALAGLRAAGAELVDVEIPRLAELLTDSNAILFEFPEDLERYLAAHPSAPVGSLQAIVAAGLYHDQLETRFVDALTQPGRDSPGYRAVLAKRAATRSLTDELIDRERLDALLYPSALGRPPVIGAENIASNCRLSAVTGLPALAIPTGFTARGLPIGIELLGPAFSEPRLLALGYSWEQAARPREAPFSTPPLVAGRPPAAQSGRLRIAGSARGIAALSWRYEPLNARLVASVVANGTGQDTPIAVAIHRTHEGGPGPVLAQLLEPGQARGQAELLLDARARADLAAGRLYATLYTRRAPLGAGEARFSVTGN
;
A
#
# COMPACT_ATOMS: atom_id res chain seq x y z
N MET A 1 -13.73 -20.82 -38.68
CA MET A 1 -12.44 -21.54 -38.61
C MET A 1 -11.36 -20.69 -39.27
N ALA A 2 -10.46 -20.08 -38.49
CA ALA A 2 -9.12 -19.65 -38.89
C ALA A 2 -8.46 -18.98 -37.67
N ARG A 3 -7.98 -19.79 -36.72
CA ARG A 3 -7.17 -19.31 -35.59
C ARG A 3 -5.77 -18.97 -36.13
N ARG A 4 -5.49 -17.68 -36.34
CA ARG A 4 -4.12 -17.21 -36.58
C ARG A 4 -3.37 -17.23 -35.24
N ARG A 5 -2.41 -18.15 -35.13
CA ARG A 5 -1.39 -18.14 -34.08
C ARG A 5 -0.56 -16.87 -34.25
N ILE A 6 -0.74 -15.90 -33.36
CA ILE A 6 0.16 -14.76 -33.23
C ILE A 6 1.37 -15.26 -32.45
N GLY A 7 2.54 -15.27 -33.09
CA GLY A 7 3.78 -15.69 -32.48
C GLY A 7 4.19 -14.72 -31.38
N ASN A 8 4.59 -15.28 -30.23
CA ASN A 8 5.28 -14.56 -29.14
C ASN A 8 6.55 -13.89 -29.70
N LYS A 9 6.44 -12.64 -30.13
CA LYS A 9 7.60 -11.75 -30.19
C LYS A 9 7.76 -11.16 -28.79
N LEU A 10 8.67 -11.79 -28.04
CA LEU A 10 9.20 -11.26 -26.79
C LEU A 10 9.80 -9.88 -27.10
N VAL A 11 9.07 -8.80 -26.80
CA VAL A 11 9.65 -7.46 -26.76
C VAL A 11 10.45 -7.40 -25.47
N ILE A 12 11.72 -7.79 -25.56
CA ILE A 12 12.70 -7.55 -24.49
C ILE A 12 12.93 -6.04 -24.50
N SER A 13 12.19 -5.30 -23.68
CA SER A 13 12.62 -3.96 -23.26
C SER A 13 13.96 -4.15 -22.56
N ALA A 14 15.04 -3.73 -23.22
CA ALA A 14 16.34 -3.64 -22.61
C ALA A 14 16.26 -2.59 -21.48
N MET A 15 15.99 -3.06 -20.26
CA MET A 15 16.35 -2.30 -19.07
C MET A 15 17.86 -2.10 -19.13
N LEU A 16 18.30 -0.89 -19.46
CA LEU A 16 19.67 -0.48 -19.18
C LEU A 16 19.83 -0.61 -17.66
N VAL A 17 20.50 -1.69 -17.24
CA VAL A 17 21.09 -1.77 -15.90
C VAL A 17 22.18 -0.70 -15.91
N ALA A 18 21.86 0.50 -15.44
CA ALA A 18 22.87 1.47 -15.10
C ALA A 18 23.79 0.79 -14.09
N ALA A 19 25.05 0.58 -14.47
CA ALA A 19 26.06 0.10 -13.56
C ALA A 19 26.12 1.08 -12.39
N VAL A 20 25.66 0.65 -11.22
CA VAL A 20 25.85 1.37 -9.98
C VAL A 20 27.34 1.35 -9.71
N GLU A 21 28.04 2.44 -10.04
CA GLU A 21 29.40 2.64 -9.55
C GLU A 21 29.36 2.57 -8.02
N ALA A 22 30.12 1.63 -7.48
CA ALA A 22 30.22 1.41 -6.05
C ALA A 22 30.69 2.71 -5.37
N ALA A 23 29.94 3.14 -4.36
CA ALA A 23 30.35 4.23 -3.49
C ALA A 23 31.75 3.93 -2.89
N PRO A 24 32.57 4.96 -2.62
CA PRO A 24 33.89 4.77 -2.03
C PRO A 24 33.78 3.94 -0.75
N ALA A 25 34.64 2.92 -0.64
CA ALA A 25 34.67 2.00 0.47
C ALA A 25 35.02 2.75 1.77
N GLY A 26 34.09 2.82 2.73
CA GLY A 26 34.40 3.31 4.07
C GLY A 26 33.21 3.70 4.94
N ALA A 27 32.12 4.23 4.38
CA ALA A 27 30.92 4.59 5.15
C ALA A 27 29.78 3.60 4.86
N ALA A 28 29.16 3.05 5.90
CA ALA A 28 27.92 2.30 5.75
C ALA A 28 26.86 3.20 5.10
N ALA A 29 26.09 2.68 4.15
CA ALA A 29 24.96 3.41 3.58
C ALA A 29 24.01 3.86 4.71
N PRO A 30 23.42 5.07 4.63
CA PRO A 30 22.51 5.53 5.66
C PRO A 30 21.31 4.58 5.74
N GLU A 31 20.89 4.26 6.96
CA GLU A 31 19.65 3.52 7.16
C GLU A 31 18.47 4.45 6.93
N VAL A 32 17.61 4.08 5.98
CA VAL A 32 16.45 4.87 5.56
C VAL A 32 15.12 4.16 5.85
N ALA A 33 15.16 2.89 6.26
CA ALA A 33 13.99 2.14 6.67
C ALA A 33 13.35 2.80 7.88
N GLU A 34 12.04 3.07 7.79
CA GLU A 34 11.23 3.68 8.84
C GLU A 34 11.66 5.10 9.27
N ALA A 35 12.65 5.70 8.60
CA ALA A 35 13.02 7.10 8.85
C ALA A 35 11.88 8.04 8.39
N SER A 36 11.51 8.99 9.27
CA SER A 36 10.57 10.06 8.94
C SER A 36 11.25 11.20 8.17
N ILE A 37 10.47 12.03 7.48
CA ILE A 37 10.99 13.21 6.77
C ILE A 37 11.76 14.12 7.74
N THR A 38 11.24 14.32 8.95
CA THR A 38 11.90 15.09 10.01
C THR A 38 13.26 14.51 10.37
N GLN A 39 13.37 13.19 10.57
CA GLN A 39 14.65 12.53 10.91
C GLN A 39 15.66 12.65 9.76
N LEU A 40 15.21 12.47 8.52
CA LEU A 40 16.04 12.64 7.33
C LEU A 40 16.53 14.08 7.19
N GLN A 41 15.66 15.08 7.40
CA GLN A 41 16.07 16.49 7.41
C GLN A 41 17.07 16.81 8.51
N MET A 42 16.89 16.27 9.72
CA MET A 42 17.85 16.45 10.80
C MET A 42 19.23 15.89 10.43
N ALA A 43 19.28 14.73 9.80
CA ALA A 43 20.54 14.13 9.34
C ALA A 43 21.20 14.96 8.22
N LEU A 44 20.40 15.46 7.26
CA LEU A 44 20.89 16.36 6.20
C LEU A 44 21.41 17.69 6.77
N ALA A 45 20.71 18.28 7.74
CA ALA A 45 21.11 19.52 8.39
C ALA A 45 22.38 19.36 9.24
N ALA A 46 22.55 18.19 9.86
CA ALA A 46 23.76 17.85 10.62
C ALA A 46 24.96 17.46 9.73
N GLY A 47 24.75 17.30 8.41
CA GLY A 47 25.78 16.84 7.48
C GLY A 47 26.22 15.40 7.70
N THR A 48 25.45 14.60 8.46
CA THR A 48 25.74 13.17 8.68
C THR A 48 25.36 12.30 7.50
N VAL A 49 24.46 12.81 6.65
CA VAL A 49 24.09 12.23 5.35
C VAL A 49 23.92 13.35 4.33
N THR A 50 24.04 13.01 3.04
CA THR A 50 23.66 13.87 1.91
C THR A 50 22.42 13.35 1.20
N SER A 51 21.72 14.19 0.45
CA SER A 51 20.57 13.78 -0.36
C SER A 51 20.97 12.75 -1.40
N ARG A 52 22.16 12.86 -1.99
CA ARG A 52 22.71 11.82 -2.89
C ARG A 52 22.82 10.47 -2.18
N GLN A 53 23.29 10.44 -0.92
CA GLN A 53 23.36 9.21 -0.13
C GLN A 53 21.98 8.65 0.22
N LEU A 54 21.00 9.52 0.53
CA LEU A 54 19.61 9.08 0.74
C LEU A 54 19.01 8.45 -0.52
N VAL A 55 19.17 9.09 -1.68
CA VAL A 55 18.71 8.52 -2.97
C VAL A 55 19.38 7.18 -3.23
N ALA A 56 20.70 7.07 -3.04
CA ALA A 56 21.41 5.80 -3.22
C ALA A 56 20.90 4.69 -2.29
N ALA A 57 20.62 5.01 -1.02
CA ALA A 57 20.07 4.05 -0.05
C ALA A 57 18.67 3.56 -0.43
N TYR A 58 17.77 4.45 -0.87
CA TYR A 58 16.45 4.06 -1.36
C TYR A 58 16.53 3.22 -2.65
N LEU A 59 17.38 3.59 -3.60
CA LEU A 59 17.60 2.80 -4.83
C LEU A 59 18.13 1.41 -4.51
N ALA A 60 19.02 1.26 -3.52
CA ALA A 60 19.51 -0.03 -3.07
C ALA A 60 18.39 -0.91 -2.50
N ARG A 61 17.46 -0.32 -1.73
CA ARG A 61 16.27 -1.04 -1.22
C ARG A 61 15.34 -1.48 -2.35
N ILE A 62 15.07 -0.60 -3.32
CA ILE A 62 14.26 -0.94 -4.50
C ILE A 62 14.91 -2.10 -5.27
N ALA A 63 16.21 -2.04 -5.53
CA ALA A 63 16.93 -3.10 -6.22
C ALA A 63 16.86 -4.45 -5.49
N ALA A 64 16.95 -4.44 -4.16
CA ALA A 64 16.91 -5.64 -3.33
C ALA A 64 15.52 -6.29 -3.23
N TYR A 65 14.45 -5.49 -3.29
CA TYR A 65 13.12 -5.94 -2.85
C TYR A 65 11.98 -5.77 -3.87
N ASP A 66 12.08 -4.84 -4.82
CA ASP A 66 10.95 -4.53 -5.70
C ASP A 66 10.80 -5.57 -6.82
N GLN A 67 11.89 -5.85 -7.55
CA GLN A 67 11.91 -6.85 -8.63
C GLN A 67 12.61 -8.15 -8.22
N GLN A 68 13.30 -8.13 -7.07
CA GLN A 68 14.01 -9.25 -6.45
C GLN A 68 13.42 -9.54 -5.06
N GLY A 69 13.94 -10.54 -4.33
CA GLY A 69 13.47 -10.86 -2.99
C GLY A 69 11.96 -11.17 -2.95
N PRO A 70 11.12 -10.36 -2.27
CA PRO A 70 9.66 -10.52 -2.25
C PRO A 70 8.95 -10.09 -3.55
N ARG A 71 9.67 -9.48 -4.50
CA ARG A 71 9.16 -9.08 -5.82
C ARG A 71 7.91 -8.20 -5.72
N LEU A 72 7.95 -7.16 -4.89
CA LEU A 72 6.80 -6.29 -4.65
C LEU A 72 6.21 -5.67 -5.91
N ASN A 73 7.03 -5.44 -6.93
CA ASN A 73 6.63 -4.93 -8.24
C ASN A 73 5.77 -3.67 -8.12
N SER A 74 6.26 -2.74 -7.32
CA SER A 74 5.58 -1.51 -6.91
C SER A 74 6.12 -0.27 -7.64
N ILE A 75 7.28 -0.36 -8.27
CA ILE A 75 7.90 0.70 -9.06
C ILE A 75 7.76 0.38 -10.56
N ILE A 76 7.27 1.35 -11.34
CA ILE A 76 7.15 1.21 -12.80
C ILE A 76 8.32 1.86 -13.53
N THR A 77 8.77 3.03 -13.06
CA THR A 77 9.87 3.80 -13.65
C THR A 77 10.72 4.40 -12.55
N ILE A 78 12.05 4.28 -12.64
CA ILE A 78 13.00 5.04 -11.81
C ILE A 78 13.41 6.30 -12.55
N ASN A 79 13.50 7.42 -11.83
CA ASN A 79 14.00 8.66 -12.40
C ASN A 79 15.51 8.55 -12.66
N PRO A 80 15.97 8.56 -13.93
CA PRO A 80 17.39 8.41 -14.24
C PRO A 80 18.22 9.61 -13.75
N ALA A 81 17.60 10.77 -13.52
CA ALA A 81 18.26 11.97 -13.03
C ALA A 81 18.26 12.10 -11.49
N ALA A 82 17.66 11.16 -10.74
CA ALA A 82 17.46 11.31 -9.29
C ALA A 82 18.76 11.59 -8.51
N LEU A 83 19.85 10.88 -8.82
CA LEU A 83 21.15 11.09 -8.15
C LEU A 83 21.76 12.47 -8.47
N ALA A 84 21.66 12.91 -9.72
CA ALA A 84 22.15 14.22 -10.14
C ALA A 84 21.30 15.36 -9.55
N GLN A 85 19.98 15.20 -9.50
CA GLN A 85 19.06 16.13 -8.83
C GLN A 85 19.37 16.23 -7.33
N ALA A 86 19.69 15.10 -6.69
CA ALA A 86 20.08 15.08 -5.28
C ALA A 86 21.38 15.84 -5.00
N GLU A 87 22.39 15.65 -5.84
CA GLU A 87 23.69 16.34 -5.73
C GLU A 87 23.56 17.86 -5.97
N ALA A 88 22.69 18.27 -6.88
CA ALA A 88 22.35 19.68 -7.07
C ALA A 88 21.69 20.29 -5.82
N LEU A 89 20.79 19.55 -5.16
CA LEU A 89 20.15 19.99 -3.92
C LEU A 89 21.09 19.98 -2.72
N ASP A 90 22.06 19.06 -2.66
CA ASP A 90 23.15 19.08 -1.69
C ASP A 90 24.00 20.35 -1.85
N THR A 91 24.37 20.69 -3.10
CA THR A 91 25.10 21.92 -3.43
C THR A 91 24.28 23.16 -3.08
N GLU A 92 22.99 23.16 -3.37
CA GLU A 92 22.10 24.26 -3.01
C GLU A 92 22.01 24.44 -1.49
N ARG A 93 21.87 23.34 -0.73
CA ARG A 93 21.83 23.39 0.74
C ARG A 93 23.09 24.05 1.29
N ALA A 94 24.27 23.69 0.76
CA ALA A 94 25.54 24.27 1.19
C ALA A 94 25.67 25.76 0.86
N ASN A 95 25.16 26.19 -0.30
CA ASN A 95 25.38 27.55 -0.82
C ASN A 95 24.28 28.55 -0.44
N LYS A 96 23.02 28.09 -0.34
CA LYS A 96 21.82 28.93 -0.19
C LYS A 96 20.94 28.54 1.01
N GLY A 97 21.19 27.38 1.62
CA GLY A 97 20.35 26.81 2.67
C GLY A 97 19.22 25.94 2.13
N SER A 98 18.41 25.42 3.05
CA SER A 98 17.29 24.53 2.74
C SER A 98 16.07 25.31 2.22
N ARG A 99 15.37 24.76 1.22
CA ARG A 99 14.05 25.24 0.78
C ARG A 99 12.91 24.94 1.75
N GLY A 100 13.14 24.09 2.74
CA GLY A 100 12.14 23.69 3.72
C GLY A 100 12.19 22.18 4.06
N PRO A 101 11.12 21.62 4.63
CA PRO A 101 11.09 20.24 5.11
C PRO A 101 11.31 19.16 4.02
N LEU A 102 11.07 19.47 2.76
CA LEU A 102 11.24 18.53 1.64
C LEU A 102 12.57 18.67 0.90
N HIS A 103 13.42 19.64 1.26
CA HIS A 103 14.67 19.90 0.55
C HIS A 103 15.59 18.68 0.54
N GLY A 104 15.76 18.07 -0.63
CA GLY A 104 16.61 16.90 -0.80
C GLY A 104 16.01 15.58 -0.32
N ILE A 105 14.69 15.52 -0.10
CA ILE A 105 13.97 14.32 0.36
C ILE A 105 13.43 13.53 -0.84
N PRO A 106 13.75 12.23 -0.96
CA PRO A 106 13.20 11.38 -2.02
C PRO A 106 11.74 10.98 -1.75
N VAL A 107 10.87 11.25 -2.73
CA VAL A 107 9.45 10.89 -2.72
C VAL A 107 9.07 10.16 -4.01
N LEU A 108 7.98 9.40 -3.97
CA LEU A 108 7.43 8.71 -5.14
C LEU A 108 6.10 9.33 -5.57
N VAL A 109 5.79 9.26 -6.86
CA VAL A 109 4.47 9.66 -7.37
C VAL A 109 3.86 8.51 -8.16
N LYS A 110 2.55 8.38 -8.12
CA LYS A 110 1.83 7.39 -8.92
C LYS A 110 2.01 7.65 -10.42
N ASP A 111 1.97 6.60 -11.22
CA ASP A 111 2.20 6.68 -12.68
C ASP A 111 1.10 7.41 -13.47
N ASN A 112 0.10 7.95 -12.79
CA ASN A 112 -0.89 8.84 -13.39
C ASN A 112 -0.58 10.32 -13.14
N TYR A 113 0.58 10.66 -12.55
CA TYR A 113 1.05 12.04 -12.41
C TYR A 113 2.00 12.37 -13.56
N ASP A 114 1.73 13.44 -14.28
CA ASP A 114 2.62 13.94 -15.32
C ASP A 114 3.97 14.35 -14.73
N THR A 115 5.02 13.91 -15.41
CA THR A 115 6.41 14.29 -15.14
C THR A 115 7.08 14.56 -16.47
N ASN A 116 7.80 15.67 -16.60
CA ASN A 116 8.49 16.00 -17.85
C ASN A 116 9.75 15.15 -18.11
N ASP A 117 10.28 14.49 -17.08
CA ASP A 117 11.52 13.71 -17.12
C ASP A 117 11.31 12.19 -17.11
N MET A 118 10.06 11.72 -16.97
CA MET A 118 9.69 10.30 -17.01
C MET A 118 8.34 10.10 -17.73
N PRO A 119 8.09 8.92 -18.32
CA PRO A 119 6.78 8.60 -18.86
C PRO A 119 5.65 8.67 -17.82
N THR A 120 4.43 8.89 -18.31
CA THR A 120 3.19 8.79 -17.54
C THR A 120 2.25 7.87 -18.31
N SER A 121 2.24 6.58 -17.95
CA SER A 121 1.53 5.57 -18.74
C SER A 121 0.16 5.20 -18.18
N GLY A 122 -0.16 5.63 -16.96
CA GLY A 122 -1.35 5.14 -16.24
C GLY A 122 -1.31 3.62 -16.03
N GLY A 123 -0.14 2.99 -16.10
CA GLY A 123 0.05 1.55 -16.06
C GLY A 123 -0.37 0.78 -17.32
N THR A 124 -0.80 1.44 -18.41
CA THR A 124 -1.25 0.76 -19.63
C THR A 124 -0.16 0.65 -20.70
N LEU A 125 -0.10 -0.50 -21.39
CA LEU A 125 0.79 -0.68 -22.55
C LEU A 125 0.50 0.35 -23.65
N ALA A 126 -0.75 0.74 -23.82
CA ALA A 126 -1.17 1.71 -24.84
C ALA A 126 -0.52 3.10 -24.67
N LEU A 127 -0.10 3.44 -23.46
CA LEU A 127 0.49 4.75 -23.10
C LEU A 127 1.91 4.60 -22.55
N ALA A 128 2.57 3.45 -22.72
CA ALA A 128 3.93 3.21 -22.22
C ALA A 128 4.97 4.24 -22.74
N GLY A 129 4.69 4.85 -23.91
CA GLY A 129 5.52 5.88 -24.51
C GLY A 129 5.07 7.33 -24.27
N LEU A 130 3.97 7.58 -23.54
CA LEU A 130 3.48 8.94 -23.28
C LEU A 130 4.50 9.72 -22.44
N ARG A 131 5.00 10.81 -23.02
CA ARG A 131 5.97 11.74 -22.41
C ARG A 131 5.33 13.12 -22.27
N PRO A 132 4.86 13.49 -21.07
CA PRO A 132 4.34 14.83 -20.82
C PRO A 132 5.42 15.90 -21.04
N ASP A 133 5.02 17.06 -21.57
CA ASP A 133 5.94 18.20 -21.76
C ASP A 133 6.12 19.02 -20.47
N ARG A 134 5.26 18.79 -19.47
CA ARG A 134 5.24 19.49 -18.19
C ARG A 134 4.96 18.54 -17.05
N ASP A 135 5.38 18.95 -15.86
CA ASP A 135 5.01 18.28 -14.62
C ASP A 135 3.54 18.56 -14.28
N ALA A 136 2.89 17.62 -13.59
CA ALA A 136 1.63 17.87 -12.91
C ALA A 136 1.80 19.02 -11.91
N PHE A 137 0.72 19.74 -11.58
CA PHE A 137 0.78 20.88 -10.67
C PHE A 137 1.40 20.50 -9.32
N GLN A 138 0.98 19.36 -8.75
CA GLN A 138 1.52 18.87 -7.48
C GLN A 138 2.99 18.45 -7.57
N VAL A 139 3.42 17.88 -8.70
CA VAL A 139 4.83 17.53 -8.94
C VAL A 139 5.69 18.79 -9.00
N THR A 140 5.21 19.81 -9.72
CA THR A 140 5.87 21.12 -9.81
C THR A 140 6.08 21.71 -8.41
N ARG A 141 5.05 21.67 -7.55
CA ARG A 141 5.15 22.19 -6.19
C ARG A 141 6.07 21.36 -5.29
N LEU A 142 6.05 20.03 -5.41
CA LEU A 142 6.99 19.16 -4.70
C LEU A 142 8.45 19.48 -5.06
N ARG A 143 8.75 19.64 -6.36
CA ARG A 143 10.09 20.05 -6.81
C ARG A 143 10.45 21.46 -6.35
N ALA A 144 9.49 22.38 -6.33
CA ALA A 144 9.69 23.73 -5.80
C ALA A 144 10.07 23.69 -4.31
N ALA A 145 9.43 22.82 -3.52
CA ALA A 145 9.78 22.56 -2.11
C ALA A 145 11.11 21.79 -1.93
N GLY A 146 11.78 21.41 -3.03
CA GLY A 146 13.06 20.72 -3.04
C GLY A 146 12.96 19.20 -2.93
N ALA A 147 11.78 18.60 -3.09
CA ALA A 147 11.65 17.15 -3.11
C ALA A 147 12.28 16.55 -4.38
N ILE A 148 12.83 15.35 -4.25
CA ILE A 148 13.36 14.56 -5.37
C ILE A 148 12.31 13.52 -5.75
N ILE A 149 11.75 13.62 -6.95
CA ILE A 149 10.86 12.58 -7.47
C ILE A 149 11.72 11.38 -7.87
N LEU A 150 11.77 10.36 -7.02
CA LEU A 150 12.63 9.19 -7.17
C LEU A 150 12.20 8.30 -8.34
N GLY A 151 10.91 8.28 -8.64
CA GLY A 151 10.32 7.43 -9.66
C GLY A 151 8.79 7.45 -9.65
N LYS A 152 8.23 6.65 -10.53
CA LYS A 152 6.79 6.42 -10.71
C LYS A 152 6.42 5.07 -10.12
N THR A 153 5.32 4.99 -9.38
CA THR A 153 4.84 3.73 -8.78
C THR A 153 3.76 3.08 -9.64
N ALA A 154 3.77 1.74 -9.68
CA ALA A 154 2.72 0.94 -10.27
C ALA A 154 1.34 1.28 -9.69
N MET A 155 0.31 1.04 -10.50
CA MET A 155 -1.06 1.35 -10.15
C MET A 155 -2.01 0.34 -10.79
N HIS A 156 -3.25 0.27 -10.29
CA HIS A 156 -4.29 -0.39 -11.07
C HIS A 156 -4.50 0.43 -12.35
N GLU A 157 -4.43 -0.24 -13.49
CA GLU A 157 -4.37 0.39 -14.81
C GLU A 157 -5.49 1.42 -15.04
N LEU A 158 -5.10 2.60 -15.51
CA LEU A 158 -5.93 3.80 -15.71
C LEU A 158 -6.76 4.19 -14.47
N ALA A 159 -6.27 3.83 -13.28
CA ALA A 159 -6.96 3.96 -12.00
C ALA A 159 -8.29 3.18 -11.91
N ALA A 160 -8.59 2.32 -12.89
CA ALA A 160 -9.89 1.70 -13.11
C ALA A 160 -10.12 0.42 -12.28
N GLY A 161 -9.63 0.38 -11.04
CA GLY A 161 -9.85 -0.75 -10.13
C GLY A 161 -9.03 -0.66 -8.85
N THR A 162 -9.14 -1.68 -7.99
CA THR A 162 -8.69 -1.58 -6.59
C THR A 162 -7.63 -2.59 -6.17
N ILE A 163 -7.16 -3.46 -7.05
CA ILE A 163 -6.22 -4.56 -6.69
C ILE A 163 -4.77 -4.34 -7.17
N THR A 164 -4.51 -3.24 -7.88
CA THR A 164 -3.21 -2.90 -8.49
C THR A 164 -2.63 -3.99 -9.38
N ILE A 165 -3.22 -4.10 -10.57
CA ILE A 165 -2.73 -4.91 -11.69
C ILE A 165 -2.80 -4.05 -12.95
N SER A 166 -1.83 -4.22 -13.85
CA SER A 166 -1.76 -3.45 -15.08
C SER A 166 -1.10 -4.25 -16.20
N SER A 167 -1.41 -3.93 -17.45
CA SER A 167 -0.80 -4.56 -18.63
C SER A 167 0.69 -4.24 -18.75
N LEU A 168 1.14 -3.07 -18.28
CA LEU A 168 2.54 -2.66 -18.37
C LEU A 168 3.44 -3.30 -17.31
N SER A 169 2.99 -3.40 -16.05
CA SER A 169 3.82 -3.89 -14.95
C SER A 169 3.38 -5.25 -14.40
N GLY A 170 2.17 -5.73 -14.70
CA GLY A 170 1.58 -6.87 -13.99
C GLY A 170 1.13 -6.51 -12.57
N PRO A 171 0.89 -7.50 -11.68
CA PRO A 171 0.40 -7.26 -10.33
C PRO A 171 1.48 -6.74 -9.39
N SER A 172 1.15 -5.75 -8.55
CA SER A 172 1.95 -5.40 -7.37
C SER A 172 1.56 -6.30 -6.19
N ARG A 173 2.48 -6.47 -5.22
CA ARG A 173 2.30 -7.33 -4.05
C ARG A 173 2.35 -6.55 -2.74
N ASN A 174 1.63 -7.05 -1.75
CA ASN A 174 1.58 -6.51 -0.40
C ASN A 174 2.87 -6.89 0.39
N PRO A 175 3.68 -5.95 0.89
CA PRO A 175 4.86 -6.26 1.69
C PRO A 175 4.57 -6.98 3.04
N TYR A 176 3.34 -7.00 3.54
CA TYR A 176 2.95 -7.79 4.72
C TYR A 176 2.58 -9.24 4.38
N ASP A 177 2.31 -9.54 3.12
CA ASP A 177 2.12 -10.89 2.57
C ASP A 177 2.25 -10.81 1.04
N PRO A 178 3.41 -11.19 0.46
CA PRO A 178 3.64 -11.08 -0.98
C PRO A 178 2.67 -11.89 -1.86
N ASN A 179 1.82 -12.75 -1.29
CA ASN A 179 0.76 -13.44 -2.03
C ASN A 179 -0.55 -12.63 -2.14
N ARG A 180 -0.59 -11.41 -1.62
CA ARG A 180 -1.79 -10.57 -1.58
C ARG A 180 -1.62 -9.26 -2.32
N SER A 181 -2.75 -8.74 -2.78
CA SER A 181 -2.85 -7.41 -3.37
C SER A 181 -2.54 -6.34 -2.32
N PRO A 182 -1.83 -5.26 -2.71
CA PRO A 182 -1.62 -4.13 -1.84
C PRO A 182 -2.85 -3.19 -1.73
N GLY A 183 -3.99 -3.55 -2.34
CA GLY A 183 -5.07 -2.61 -2.58
C GLY A 183 -4.78 -1.76 -3.81
N GLY A 184 -5.51 -0.65 -4.00
CA GLY A 184 -5.42 0.12 -5.23
C GLY A 184 -6.52 1.17 -5.37
N SER A 185 -6.46 2.02 -6.40
CA SER A 185 -5.49 1.96 -7.50
C SER A 185 -4.07 2.46 -7.19
N SER A 186 -3.82 3.14 -6.06
CA SER A 186 -2.46 3.56 -5.66
C SER A 186 -1.71 2.49 -4.85
N GLY A 187 -1.90 1.21 -5.18
CA GLY A 187 -1.33 0.10 -4.40
C GLY A 187 0.18 0.01 -4.52
N GLY A 188 0.77 0.37 -5.67
CA GLY A 188 2.23 0.47 -5.81
C GLY A 188 2.80 1.58 -4.92
N THR A 189 2.14 2.74 -4.85
CA THR A 189 2.53 3.82 -3.92
C THR A 189 2.48 3.33 -2.46
N GLY A 190 1.38 2.69 -2.06
CA GLY A 190 1.24 2.15 -0.71
C GLY A 190 2.31 1.09 -0.39
N ALA A 191 2.53 0.13 -1.27
CA ALA A 191 3.53 -0.91 -1.09
C ALA A 191 4.95 -0.34 -1.00
N ALA A 192 5.30 0.61 -1.87
CA ALA A 192 6.62 1.24 -1.89
C ALA A 192 6.89 2.05 -0.62
N VAL A 193 5.90 2.81 -0.13
CA VAL A 193 6.05 3.60 1.11
C VAL A 193 6.12 2.69 2.34
N ALA A 194 5.31 1.63 2.41
CA ALA A 194 5.38 0.66 3.50
C ALA A 194 6.69 -0.13 3.52
N ALA A 195 7.27 -0.40 2.34
CA ALA A 195 8.57 -1.04 2.17
C ALA A 195 9.76 -0.07 2.31
N SER A 196 9.52 1.19 2.67
CA SER A 196 10.56 2.24 2.77
C SER A 196 11.41 2.35 1.49
N PHE A 197 10.77 2.39 0.32
CA PHE A 197 11.41 2.72 -0.97
C PHE A 197 11.51 4.23 -1.22
N ALA A 198 10.81 5.03 -0.42
CA ALA A 198 10.94 6.48 -0.37
C ALA A 198 10.42 6.99 0.98
N ALA A 199 10.65 8.28 1.28
CA ALA A 199 10.20 8.89 2.53
C ALA A 199 8.66 8.95 2.60
N ALA A 200 8.01 9.34 1.51
CA ALA A 200 6.56 9.36 1.33
C ALA A 200 6.18 9.16 -0.14
N GLY A 201 4.89 9.07 -0.45
CA GLY A 201 4.42 8.94 -1.82
C GLY A 201 3.11 9.66 -2.10
N MET A 202 2.84 9.95 -3.37
CA MET A 202 1.60 10.55 -3.85
C MET A 202 0.75 9.53 -4.60
N GLY A 203 -0.51 9.40 -4.20
CA GLY A 203 -1.54 8.59 -4.85
C GLY A 203 -2.68 9.44 -5.41
N SER A 204 -3.65 8.80 -6.05
CA SER A 204 -4.90 9.45 -6.47
C SER A 204 -6.09 8.61 -6.01
N ASP A 205 -7.23 9.24 -5.74
CA ASP A 205 -8.45 8.67 -5.18
C ASP A 205 -9.69 9.17 -5.94
N THR A 206 -10.36 8.24 -6.62
CA THR A 206 -11.70 8.45 -7.21
C THR A 206 -12.77 7.75 -6.38
N CYS A 207 -12.46 6.54 -5.90
CA CYS A 207 -13.22 5.78 -4.92
C CYS A 207 -12.27 4.83 -4.19
N GLY A 208 -11.56 5.34 -3.19
CA GLY A 208 -10.78 4.54 -2.23
C GLY A 208 -9.32 4.36 -2.62
N SER A 209 -8.89 4.89 -3.76
CA SER A 209 -7.57 4.60 -4.31
C SER A 209 -6.37 5.19 -3.54
N ILE A 210 -6.58 6.03 -2.52
CA ILE A 210 -5.57 6.37 -1.50
C ILE A 210 -5.82 5.57 -0.21
N ARG A 211 -7.08 5.50 0.22
CA ARG A 211 -7.49 4.96 1.53
C ARG A 211 -7.39 3.45 1.65
N ILE A 212 -7.74 2.71 0.58
CA ILE A 212 -7.66 1.25 0.54
C ILE A 212 -6.19 0.79 0.58
N PRO A 213 -5.27 1.32 -0.26
CA PRO A 213 -3.85 1.06 -0.09
C PRO A 213 -3.36 1.42 1.31
N ALA A 214 -3.69 2.59 1.85
CA ALA A 214 -3.23 2.98 3.19
C ALA A 214 -3.65 1.97 4.27
N SER A 215 -4.92 1.56 4.25
CA SER A 215 -5.49 0.53 5.14
C SER A 215 -4.75 -0.82 5.03
N TYR A 216 -4.48 -1.29 3.81
CA TYR A 216 -3.80 -2.58 3.57
C TYR A 216 -2.28 -2.53 3.65
N GLN A 217 -1.69 -1.37 3.90
CA GLN A 217 -0.25 -1.16 3.97
C GLN A 217 0.22 -0.60 5.32
N ASN A 218 -0.66 -0.50 6.31
CA ASN A 218 -0.37 0.07 7.63
C ASN A 218 0.20 1.49 7.52
N LEU A 219 -0.40 2.30 6.65
CA LEU A 219 -0.02 3.68 6.39
C LEU A 219 -1.16 4.64 6.75
N PHE A 220 -0.81 5.90 6.86
CA PHE A 220 -1.76 7.01 6.81
C PHE A 220 -1.93 7.45 5.36
N GLY A 221 -3.16 7.77 4.97
CA GLY A 221 -3.46 8.26 3.63
C GLY A 221 -4.58 9.29 3.65
N LEU A 222 -4.36 10.44 3.01
CA LEU A 222 -5.31 11.54 3.03
C LEU A 222 -5.91 11.75 1.64
N ARG A 223 -7.22 11.54 1.55
CA ARG A 223 -8.07 12.11 0.49
C ARG A 223 -8.50 13.48 0.98
N ALA A 224 -7.92 14.54 0.43
CA ALA A 224 -8.32 15.91 0.76
C ALA A 224 -9.75 16.22 0.28
N THR A 225 -10.30 17.33 0.76
CA THR A 225 -11.52 17.94 0.23
C THR A 225 -11.36 18.12 -1.27
N ARG A 226 -12.38 17.73 -2.05
CA ARG A 226 -12.35 17.96 -3.49
C ARG A 226 -12.28 19.46 -3.75
N GLY A 227 -11.16 19.91 -4.31
CA GLY A 227 -10.86 21.32 -4.53
C GLY A 227 -9.67 21.85 -3.73
N LEU A 228 -9.21 21.15 -2.69
CA LEU A 228 -8.06 21.64 -1.91
C LEU A 228 -6.73 21.52 -2.68
N SER A 229 -6.60 20.52 -3.55
CA SER A 229 -5.42 20.27 -4.37
C SER A 229 -5.80 20.15 -5.85
N SER A 230 -4.98 20.73 -6.73
CA SER A 230 -5.16 20.64 -8.19
C SER A 230 -5.01 19.23 -8.73
N ARG A 231 -5.77 18.95 -9.80
CA ARG A 231 -5.72 17.71 -10.59
C ARG A 231 -5.05 17.94 -11.95
N THR A 232 -4.55 19.15 -12.23
CA THR A 232 -3.82 19.45 -13.47
C THR A 232 -2.61 18.53 -13.62
N GLY A 233 -2.58 17.84 -14.76
CA GLY A 233 -1.56 16.84 -15.08
C GLY A 233 -1.68 15.54 -14.29
N VAL A 234 -2.84 15.26 -13.68
CA VAL A 234 -3.15 13.93 -13.14
C VAL A 234 -4.10 13.24 -14.12
N MET A 235 -3.68 12.14 -14.74
CA MET A 235 -4.51 11.37 -15.65
C MET A 235 -5.79 10.93 -14.93
N PRO A 236 -6.98 11.30 -15.46
CA PRO A 236 -8.24 11.24 -14.73
C PRO A 236 -8.92 9.88 -14.82
N LEU A 237 -9.88 9.67 -13.93
CA LEU A 237 -10.91 8.64 -14.02
C LEU A 237 -12.32 9.24 -13.95
N SER A 238 -12.53 10.27 -13.14
CA SER A 238 -13.80 10.98 -12.96
C SER A 238 -13.53 12.33 -12.31
N ASP A 239 -13.56 13.41 -13.09
CA ASP A 239 -13.27 14.76 -12.60
C ASP A 239 -14.23 15.23 -11.47
N THR A 240 -15.43 14.68 -11.36
CA THR A 240 -16.32 15.04 -10.25
C THR A 240 -15.95 14.32 -8.94
N GLN A 241 -15.02 13.37 -8.95
CA GLN A 241 -14.63 12.57 -7.79
C GLN A 241 -13.12 12.54 -7.53
N ASP A 242 -12.30 12.82 -8.54
CA ASP A 242 -10.85 12.71 -8.46
C ASP A 242 -10.24 13.69 -7.46
N VAL A 243 -9.36 13.14 -6.62
CA VAL A 243 -8.49 13.86 -5.70
C VAL A 243 -7.11 13.21 -5.77
N ALA A 244 -6.06 14.02 -5.69
CA ALA A 244 -4.69 13.56 -5.55
C ALA A 244 -4.22 13.87 -4.12
N GLY A 245 -3.41 12.99 -3.51
CA GLY A 245 -3.06 13.14 -2.11
C GLY A 245 -1.98 12.19 -1.61
N PRO A 246 -1.41 12.47 -0.44
CA PRO A 246 -0.24 11.77 0.07
C PRO A 246 -0.60 10.44 0.77
N LEU A 247 0.38 9.55 0.80
CA LEU A 247 0.48 8.37 1.65
C LEU A 247 1.81 8.40 2.39
N ALA A 248 1.79 8.15 3.70
CA ALA A 248 2.98 8.22 4.54
C ALA A 248 2.94 7.24 5.72
N ARG A 249 4.11 6.93 6.27
CA ARG A 249 4.26 6.08 7.47
C ARG A 249 3.87 6.81 8.76
N SER A 250 3.84 8.15 8.74
CA SER A 250 3.42 8.97 9.86
C SER A 250 2.48 10.10 9.45
N VAL A 251 1.68 10.60 10.40
CA VAL A 251 0.79 11.76 10.17
C VAL A 251 1.59 13.04 9.98
N THR A 252 2.76 13.15 10.62
CA THR A 252 3.66 14.30 10.42
C THR A 252 4.16 14.37 8.98
N ASP A 253 4.63 13.25 8.43
CA ASP A 253 5.07 13.19 7.04
C ASP A 253 3.92 13.47 6.06
N LEU A 254 2.70 13.03 6.39
CA LEU A 254 1.50 13.32 5.62
C LEU A 254 1.19 14.82 5.57
N ALA A 255 1.30 15.52 6.70
CA ALA A 255 1.10 16.96 6.80
C ALA A 255 2.17 17.76 6.03
N ILE A 256 3.45 17.35 6.12
CA ILE A 256 4.54 17.96 5.34
C ILE A 256 4.30 17.82 3.83
N MET A 257 3.84 16.66 3.37
CA MET A 257 3.50 16.46 1.97
C MET A 257 2.31 17.33 1.55
N LEU A 258 1.29 17.46 2.41
CA LEU A 258 0.11 18.27 2.14
C LEU A 258 0.46 19.76 2.02
N ASP A 259 1.30 20.30 2.92
CA ASP A 259 1.80 21.69 2.86
C ASP A 259 2.38 22.04 1.48
N ALA A 260 3.09 21.09 0.88
CA ALA A 260 3.70 21.29 -0.42
C ALA A 260 2.70 21.25 -1.58
N THR A 261 1.63 20.46 -1.51
CA THR A 261 0.82 20.11 -2.71
C THR A 261 -0.52 20.81 -2.84
N VAL A 262 -1.05 21.43 -1.78
CA VAL A 262 -2.35 22.10 -1.82
C VAL A 262 -2.29 23.55 -2.31
N GLY A 263 -3.43 24.07 -2.71
CA GLY A 263 -3.60 25.47 -3.11
C GLY A 263 -4.27 25.61 -4.46
N GLU A 264 -4.61 26.86 -4.78
CA GLU A 264 -5.30 27.24 -6.00
C GLU A 264 -4.40 27.06 -7.23
N ASP A 265 -4.99 26.51 -8.29
CA ASP A 265 -4.42 26.37 -9.62
C ASP A 265 -5.42 26.96 -10.64
N PRO A 266 -5.07 28.04 -11.35
CA PRO A 266 -5.94 28.62 -12.37
C PRO A 266 -6.30 27.66 -13.51
N ALA A 267 -5.50 26.61 -13.76
CA ALA A 267 -5.80 25.59 -14.75
C ALA A 267 -6.82 24.54 -14.25
N ASP A 268 -7.13 24.54 -12.95
CA ASP A 268 -8.10 23.66 -12.34
C ASP A 268 -9.16 24.45 -11.55
N THR A 269 -10.30 24.70 -12.20
CA THR A 269 -11.38 25.52 -11.65
C THR A 269 -11.98 24.99 -10.34
N VAL A 270 -11.81 23.71 -10.00
CA VAL A 270 -12.33 23.19 -8.72
C VAL A 270 -11.51 23.68 -7.54
N THR A 271 -10.31 24.22 -7.78
CA THR A 271 -9.42 24.75 -6.75
C THR A 271 -9.60 26.24 -6.49
N GLN A 272 -10.49 26.91 -7.25
CA GLN A 272 -10.78 28.31 -7.06
C GLN A 272 -11.26 28.58 -5.62
N GLY A 273 -10.59 29.48 -4.91
CA GLY A 273 -10.90 29.80 -3.51
C GLY A 273 -10.29 28.84 -2.49
N ALA A 274 -9.58 27.79 -2.91
CA ALA A 274 -8.91 26.85 -2.00
C ALA A 274 -7.91 27.57 -1.08
N GLY A 275 -7.27 28.65 -1.55
CA GLY A 275 -6.31 29.43 -0.76
C GLY A 275 -6.88 29.98 0.56
N ALA A 276 -8.19 30.26 0.63
CA ALA A 276 -8.85 30.70 1.86
C ALA A 276 -8.95 29.60 2.94
N HIS A 277 -8.74 28.35 2.54
CA HIS A 277 -8.85 27.15 3.38
C HIS A 277 -7.50 26.47 3.65
N VAL A 278 -6.41 26.95 3.04
CA VAL A 278 -5.05 26.45 3.31
C VAL A 278 -4.48 27.22 4.50
N PRO A 279 -4.17 26.57 5.64
CA PRO A 279 -3.51 27.21 6.77
C PRO A 279 -2.04 27.54 6.44
N GLY A 280 -1.36 28.26 7.33
CA GLY A 280 0.09 28.51 7.19
C GLY A 280 0.90 27.22 7.11
N SER A 281 0.56 26.22 7.93
CA SER A 281 1.04 24.85 7.81
C SER A 281 0.08 23.87 8.48
N TYR A 282 -0.09 22.69 7.89
CA TYR A 282 -0.82 21.56 8.49
C TYR A 282 -0.04 20.90 9.62
N VAL A 283 1.29 21.01 9.65
CA VAL A 283 2.13 20.50 10.75
C VAL A 283 1.79 21.19 12.08
N GLU A 284 1.41 22.47 12.03
CA GLU A 284 0.99 23.24 13.21
C GLU A 284 -0.33 22.74 13.81
N SER A 285 -1.11 21.97 13.04
CA SER A 285 -2.38 21.38 13.50
C SER A 285 -2.18 20.07 14.27
N LEU A 286 -0.97 19.51 14.28
CA LEU A 286 -0.69 18.22 14.92
C LEU A 286 -0.69 18.36 16.44
N ALA A 287 -1.73 17.82 17.08
CA ALA A 287 -1.90 17.90 18.52
C ALA A 287 -2.03 16.50 19.16
N PRO A 288 -1.08 16.04 20.01
CA PRO A 288 -1.12 14.71 20.61
C PRO A 288 -2.39 14.42 21.43
N GLY A 289 -3.04 15.47 21.93
CA GLY A 289 -4.25 15.39 22.74
C GLY A 289 -5.56 15.62 22.01
N ALA A 290 -5.55 15.72 20.67
CA ALA A 290 -6.71 16.14 19.89
C ALA A 290 -7.94 15.22 20.01
N LEU A 291 -7.75 13.94 20.38
CA LEU A 291 -8.84 13.00 20.62
C LEU A 291 -9.60 13.30 21.92
N ARG A 292 -9.01 13.97 22.92
CA ARG A 292 -9.70 14.27 24.18
C ARG A 292 -10.87 15.22 23.93
N GLY A 293 -12.08 14.73 24.19
CA GLY A 293 -13.32 15.46 23.95
C GLY A 293 -13.72 15.54 22.47
N ALA A 294 -13.00 14.86 21.57
CA ALA A 294 -13.42 14.75 20.17
C ALA A 294 -14.68 13.91 20.07
N ARG A 295 -15.68 14.37 19.31
CA ARG A 295 -16.94 13.65 19.07
C ARG A 295 -16.87 12.98 17.71
N ILE A 296 -16.85 11.65 17.68
CA ILE A 296 -16.69 10.88 16.44
C ILE A 296 -17.90 9.97 16.26
N GLY A 297 -18.60 10.15 15.14
CA GLY A 297 -19.77 9.36 14.79
C GLY A 297 -19.39 8.05 14.12
N VAL A 298 -19.76 6.90 14.70
CA VAL A 298 -19.48 5.57 14.15
C VAL A 298 -20.66 5.12 13.28
N LEU A 299 -20.42 4.99 11.97
CA LEU A 299 -21.41 4.51 11.01
C LEU A 299 -21.48 2.97 11.03
N ARG A 300 -22.20 2.39 11.98
CA ARG A 300 -22.30 0.93 12.18
C ARG A 300 -22.81 0.18 10.95
N SER A 301 -23.68 0.82 10.15
CA SER A 301 -24.16 0.29 8.87
C SER A 301 -23.06 0.02 7.83
N LEU A 302 -21.85 0.58 8.04
CA LEU A 302 -20.68 0.38 7.17
C LEU A 302 -19.69 -0.65 7.74
N PHE A 303 -20.01 -1.34 8.84
CA PHE A 303 -19.21 -2.44 9.41
C PHE A 303 -19.68 -3.83 8.92
N VAL A 304 -20.23 -3.89 7.70
CA VAL A 304 -20.68 -5.13 7.06
C VAL A 304 -19.48 -5.83 6.41
N MET A 305 -18.71 -6.54 7.24
CA MET A 305 -17.54 -7.30 6.80
C MET A 305 -17.94 -8.44 5.86
N GLN A 306 -17.01 -8.84 5.00
CA GLN A 306 -17.17 -10.08 4.23
C GLN A 306 -17.45 -11.27 5.15
N PRO A 307 -18.41 -12.16 4.82
CA PRO A 307 -18.82 -13.26 5.71
C PRO A 307 -17.68 -14.19 6.14
N ASP A 308 -16.64 -14.33 5.31
CA ASP A 308 -15.46 -15.14 5.56
C ASP A 308 -14.33 -14.39 6.30
N ASP A 309 -14.49 -13.09 6.56
CA ASP A 309 -13.52 -12.30 7.34
C ASP A 309 -13.87 -12.24 8.83
N THR A 310 -13.53 -13.31 9.53
CA THR A 310 -13.67 -13.43 10.98
C THR A 310 -12.58 -12.69 11.76
N GLU A 311 -11.49 -12.26 11.11
CA GLU A 311 -10.34 -11.67 11.80
C GLU A 311 -10.38 -10.14 11.89
N GLY A 312 -11.07 -9.47 10.96
CA GLY A 312 -11.12 -8.00 10.90
C GLY A 312 -11.90 -7.36 12.05
N ARG A 313 -13.10 -7.89 12.36
CA ARG A 313 -14.00 -7.31 13.38
C ARG A 313 -13.32 -7.13 14.76
N PRO A 314 -12.62 -8.13 15.33
CA PRO A 314 -11.92 -7.95 16.60
C PRO A 314 -10.85 -6.85 16.59
N VAL A 315 -10.19 -6.61 15.44
CA VAL A 315 -9.19 -5.54 15.30
C VAL A 315 -9.88 -4.17 15.34
N TYR A 316 -10.98 -4.01 14.59
CA TYR A 316 -11.75 -2.76 14.62
C TYR A 316 -12.30 -2.44 16.00
N GLU A 317 -12.88 -3.41 16.71
CA GLU A 317 -13.40 -3.17 18.07
C GLU A 317 -12.28 -2.79 19.06
N ARG A 318 -11.08 -3.37 18.94
CA ARG A 318 -9.92 -2.93 19.72
C ARG A 318 -9.51 -1.49 19.40
N ALA A 319 -9.54 -1.10 18.12
CA ALA A 319 -9.23 0.27 17.73
C ALA A 319 -10.28 1.27 18.24
N LEU A 320 -11.57 0.94 18.17
CA LEU A 320 -12.64 1.76 18.76
C LEU A 320 -12.47 1.90 20.28
N ALA A 321 -12.09 0.82 20.98
CA ALA A 321 -11.75 0.89 22.40
C ALA A 321 -10.52 1.78 22.65
N GLY A 322 -9.49 1.69 21.82
CA GLY A 322 -8.30 2.54 21.89
C GLY A 322 -8.61 4.03 21.69
N LEU A 323 -9.47 4.37 20.72
CA LEU A 323 -9.92 5.75 20.49
C LEU A 323 -10.67 6.31 21.71
N ARG A 324 -11.55 5.50 22.34
CA ARG A 324 -12.20 5.88 23.61
C ARG A 324 -11.19 6.07 24.74
N ALA A 325 -10.21 5.17 24.87
CA ALA A 325 -9.16 5.29 25.88
C ALA A 325 -8.28 6.53 25.67
N ALA A 326 -8.09 6.97 24.43
CA ALA A 326 -7.41 8.22 24.09
C ALA A 326 -8.27 9.48 24.35
N GLY A 327 -9.53 9.31 24.76
CA GLY A 327 -10.43 10.38 25.21
C GLY A 327 -11.49 10.81 24.20
N ALA A 328 -11.64 10.10 23.07
CA ALA A 328 -12.70 10.39 22.10
C ALA A 328 -14.06 9.87 22.57
N GLU A 329 -15.10 10.68 22.38
CA GLU A 329 -16.48 10.29 22.51
C GLU A 329 -16.94 9.64 21.20
N LEU A 330 -17.12 8.31 21.22
CA LEU A 330 -17.63 7.57 20.07
C LEU A 330 -19.14 7.38 20.19
N VAL A 331 -19.89 7.95 19.25
CA VAL A 331 -21.36 7.90 19.21
C VAL A 331 -21.79 7.10 17.98
N ASP A 332 -22.63 6.08 18.14
CA ASP A 332 -23.18 5.38 16.99
C ASP A 332 -24.20 6.28 16.29
N VAL A 333 -24.06 6.47 14.97
CA VAL A 333 -24.88 7.40 14.18
C VAL A 333 -25.33 6.75 12.88
N GLU A 334 -26.39 7.32 12.29
CA GLU A 334 -26.96 6.84 11.03
C GLU A 334 -27.21 8.00 10.06
N ILE A 335 -26.87 7.77 8.79
CA ILE A 335 -27.31 8.63 7.69
C ILE A 335 -28.57 7.98 7.10
N PRO A 336 -29.73 8.67 7.10
CA PRO A 336 -30.97 8.12 6.56
C PRO A 336 -30.79 7.65 5.11
N ARG A 337 -31.30 6.46 4.80
CA ARG A 337 -31.26 5.86 3.44
C ARG A 337 -29.85 5.70 2.84
N LEU A 338 -28.80 5.67 3.66
CA LEU A 338 -27.42 5.63 3.18
C LEU A 338 -27.15 4.53 2.14
N ALA A 339 -27.60 3.30 2.39
CA ALA A 339 -27.38 2.19 1.46
C ALA A 339 -28.00 2.44 0.07
N GLU A 340 -29.22 2.99 0.03
CA GLU A 340 -29.92 3.34 -1.20
C GLU A 340 -29.20 4.48 -1.94
N LEU A 341 -28.79 5.50 -1.20
CA LEU A 341 -28.09 6.67 -1.74
C LEU A 341 -26.71 6.34 -2.28
N LEU A 342 -25.98 5.43 -1.64
CA LEU A 342 -24.67 4.97 -2.12
C LEU A 342 -24.79 3.99 -3.29
N THR A 343 -25.90 3.29 -3.44
CA THR A 343 -26.15 2.41 -4.60
C THR A 343 -26.32 3.25 -5.87
N ASP A 344 -25.59 2.88 -6.93
CA ASP A 344 -25.58 3.59 -8.23
C ASP A 344 -25.38 5.11 -8.13
N SER A 345 -24.41 5.51 -7.31
CA SER A 345 -24.04 6.92 -7.06
C SER A 345 -22.69 7.31 -7.64
N ASN A 346 -22.04 6.38 -8.37
CA ASN A 346 -20.72 6.59 -8.91
C ASN A 346 -20.80 7.14 -10.35
N ALA A 347 -20.09 8.23 -10.62
CA ALA A 347 -20.08 8.90 -11.91
C ALA A 347 -19.04 8.33 -12.89
N ILE A 348 -18.12 7.47 -12.43
CA ILE A 348 -16.96 6.99 -13.21
C ILE A 348 -17.32 6.51 -14.62
N LEU A 349 -18.33 5.64 -14.77
CA LEU A 349 -18.66 5.08 -16.09
C LEU A 349 -19.20 6.14 -17.07
N PHE A 350 -19.80 7.22 -16.57
CA PHE A 350 -20.30 8.31 -17.40
C PHE A 350 -19.22 9.31 -17.79
N GLU A 351 -18.17 9.43 -16.98
CA GLU A 351 -17.16 10.49 -17.08
C GLU A 351 -15.85 10.01 -17.70
N PHE A 352 -15.46 8.75 -17.45
CA PHE A 352 -14.13 8.24 -17.75
C PHE A 352 -13.72 8.36 -19.23
N PRO A 353 -14.55 7.96 -20.23
CA PRO A 353 -14.13 8.05 -21.63
C PRO A 353 -13.80 9.48 -22.06
N GLU A 354 -14.68 10.43 -21.73
CA GLU A 354 -14.54 11.85 -22.08
C GLU A 354 -13.38 12.51 -21.33
N ASP A 355 -13.22 12.21 -20.04
CA ASP A 355 -12.15 12.77 -19.22
C ASP A 355 -10.77 12.30 -19.69
N LEU A 356 -10.65 11.01 -20.03
CA LEU A 356 -9.40 10.46 -20.58
C LEU A 356 -9.10 11.07 -21.95
N GLU A 357 -10.09 11.18 -22.84
CA GLU A 357 -9.91 11.80 -24.16
C GLU A 357 -9.46 13.26 -24.04
N ARG A 358 -10.07 14.03 -23.14
CA ARG A 358 -9.68 15.42 -22.86
C ARG A 358 -8.23 15.53 -22.35
N TYR A 359 -7.83 14.64 -21.45
CA TYR A 359 -6.46 14.59 -20.95
C TYR A 359 -5.46 14.22 -22.05
N LEU A 360 -5.76 13.22 -22.88
CA LEU A 360 -4.88 12.76 -23.95
C LEU A 360 -4.76 13.80 -25.07
N ALA A 361 -5.83 14.54 -25.38
CA ALA A 361 -5.80 15.64 -26.34
C ALA A 361 -4.85 16.78 -25.92
N ALA A 362 -4.59 16.94 -24.61
CA ALA A 362 -3.62 17.90 -24.09
C ALA A 362 -2.15 17.42 -24.21
N HIS A 363 -1.92 16.21 -24.71
CA HIS A 363 -0.61 15.56 -24.80
C HIS A 363 -0.29 15.14 -26.25
N PRO A 364 0.42 15.97 -27.02
CA PRO A 364 0.77 15.65 -28.42
C PRO A 364 1.57 14.34 -28.59
N SER A 365 2.28 13.91 -27.54
CA SER A 365 3.06 12.66 -27.53
C SER A 365 2.23 11.41 -27.21
N ALA A 366 0.94 11.54 -26.90
CA ALA A 366 0.07 10.41 -26.57
C ALA A 366 -0.03 9.41 -27.75
N PRO A 367 0.34 8.13 -27.57
CA PRO A 367 0.30 7.15 -28.65
C PRO A 367 -1.12 6.81 -29.13
N VAL A 368 -2.12 7.05 -28.30
CA VAL A 368 -3.55 6.88 -28.57
C VAL A 368 -4.33 8.05 -27.97
N GLY A 369 -5.47 8.40 -28.56
CA GLY A 369 -6.24 9.59 -28.17
C GLY A 369 -7.45 9.33 -27.26
N SER A 370 -7.85 8.08 -27.02
CA SER A 370 -9.09 7.78 -26.28
C SER A 370 -9.13 6.37 -25.70
N LEU A 371 -10.07 6.13 -24.77
CA LEU A 371 -10.36 4.78 -24.25
C LEU A 371 -10.76 3.82 -25.37
N GLN A 372 -11.54 4.28 -26.35
CA GLN A 372 -11.94 3.48 -27.51
C GLN A 372 -10.73 2.99 -28.30
N ALA A 373 -9.71 3.83 -28.47
CA ALA A 373 -8.47 3.45 -29.16
C ALA A 373 -7.64 2.45 -28.34
N ILE A 374 -7.61 2.58 -27.00
CA ILE A 374 -6.98 1.60 -26.10
C ILE A 374 -7.66 0.24 -26.24
N VAL A 375 -8.99 0.20 -26.19
CA VAL A 375 -9.79 -1.03 -26.33
C VAL A 375 -9.59 -1.66 -27.69
N ALA A 376 -9.69 -0.88 -28.77
CA ALA A 376 -9.49 -1.37 -30.14
C ALA A 376 -8.09 -1.94 -30.39
N ALA A 377 -7.07 -1.41 -29.70
CA ALA A 377 -5.70 -1.91 -29.81
C ALA A 377 -5.45 -3.19 -29.01
N GLY A 378 -6.31 -3.53 -28.03
CA GLY A 378 -6.10 -4.67 -27.14
C GLY A 378 -4.89 -4.52 -26.22
N LEU A 379 -4.44 -3.28 -25.97
CA LEU A 379 -3.22 -2.98 -25.20
C LEU A 379 -3.52 -2.62 -23.74
N TYR A 380 -4.39 -3.40 -23.10
CA TYR A 380 -4.78 -3.27 -21.69
C TYR A 380 -4.92 -4.65 -21.04
N HIS A 381 -4.98 -4.70 -19.71
CA HIS A 381 -5.11 -5.95 -18.98
C HIS A 381 -6.52 -6.55 -19.12
N ASP A 382 -6.63 -7.85 -19.35
CA ASP A 382 -7.89 -8.55 -19.61
C ASP A 382 -8.96 -8.38 -18.51
N GLN A 383 -8.57 -8.31 -17.24
CA GLN A 383 -9.45 -8.02 -16.10
C GLN A 383 -10.20 -6.68 -16.22
N LEU A 384 -9.78 -5.77 -17.09
CA LEU A 384 -10.44 -4.48 -17.32
C LEU A 384 -11.42 -4.48 -18.50
N GLU A 385 -11.49 -5.56 -19.28
CA GLU A 385 -12.35 -5.70 -20.47
C GLU A 385 -13.77 -5.22 -20.19
N THR A 386 -14.46 -5.88 -19.25
CA THR A 386 -15.85 -5.57 -18.90
C THR A 386 -15.99 -4.12 -18.51
N ARG A 387 -15.09 -3.59 -17.67
CA ARG A 387 -15.17 -2.22 -17.18
C ARG A 387 -14.99 -1.18 -18.28
N PHE A 388 -14.07 -1.42 -19.22
CA PHE A 388 -13.83 -0.51 -20.33
C PHE A 388 -14.96 -0.56 -21.36
N VAL A 389 -15.48 -1.74 -21.67
CA VAL A 389 -16.66 -1.90 -22.53
C VAL A 389 -17.89 -1.26 -21.91
N ASP A 390 -18.13 -1.45 -20.61
CA ASP A 390 -19.24 -0.80 -19.89
C ASP A 390 -19.10 0.73 -19.93
N ALA A 391 -17.90 1.27 -19.71
CA ALA A 391 -17.67 2.71 -19.81
C ALA A 391 -17.92 3.25 -21.23
N LEU A 392 -17.53 2.52 -22.28
CA LEU A 392 -17.75 2.92 -23.67
C LEU A 392 -19.20 2.81 -24.13
N THR A 393 -20.01 1.98 -23.47
CA THR A 393 -21.44 1.80 -23.77
C THR A 393 -22.34 2.68 -22.90
N GLN A 394 -21.79 3.35 -21.89
CA GLN A 394 -22.54 4.22 -20.99
C GLN A 394 -23.06 5.47 -21.75
N PRO A 395 -24.32 5.91 -21.56
CA PRO A 395 -24.91 7.05 -22.28
C PRO A 395 -24.31 8.45 -22.02
N GLY A 396 -23.16 8.56 -21.34
CA GLY A 396 -22.44 9.81 -21.10
C GLY A 396 -23.12 10.82 -20.17
N ARG A 397 -22.49 12.00 -20.04
CA ARG A 397 -22.86 13.06 -19.08
C ARG A 397 -24.23 13.70 -19.35
N ASP A 398 -24.73 13.68 -20.58
CA ASP A 398 -26.03 14.30 -20.91
C ASP A 398 -27.25 13.41 -20.57
N SER A 399 -26.99 12.18 -20.12
CA SER A 399 -28.04 11.20 -19.87
C SER A 399 -28.87 11.49 -18.61
N PRO A 400 -30.15 11.05 -18.57
CA PRO A 400 -30.94 11.06 -17.34
C PRO A 400 -30.29 10.28 -16.19
N GLY A 401 -29.56 9.20 -16.53
CA GLY A 401 -28.83 8.39 -15.55
C GLY A 401 -27.74 9.19 -14.83
N TYR A 402 -26.95 9.98 -15.56
CA TYR A 402 -25.93 10.83 -14.96
C TYR A 402 -26.54 11.89 -14.02
N ARG A 403 -27.63 12.54 -14.44
CA ARG A 403 -28.36 13.48 -13.58
C ARG A 403 -28.87 12.83 -12.30
N ALA A 404 -29.38 11.60 -12.38
CA ALA A 404 -29.83 10.84 -11.22
C ALA A 404 -28.67 10.50 -10.27
N VAL A 405 -27.50 10.13 -10.82
CA VAL A 405 -26.27 9.94 -10.04
C VAL A 405 -25.92 11.23 -9.29
N LEU A 406 -25.82 12.37 -9.98
CA LEU A 406 -25.47 13.64 -9.34
C LEU A 406 -26.48 14.05 -8.25
N ALA A 407 -27.78 13.83 -8.47
CA ALA A 407 -28.81 14.09 -7.47
C ALA A 407 -28.63 13.22 -6.20
N LYS A 408 -28.34 11.92 -6.35
CA LYS A 408 -28.03 11.04 -5.21
C LYS A 408 -26.80 11.52 -4.43
N ARG A 409 -25.76 11.95 -5.13
CA ARG A 409 -24.53 12.46 -4.51
C ARG A 409 -24.78 13.75 -3.72
N ALA A 410 -25.53 14.69 -4.31
CA ALA A 410 -25.92 15.92 -3.63
C ALA A 410 -26.77 15.64 -2.37
N ALA A 411 -27.74 14.72 -2.45
CA ALA A 411 -28.53 14.30 -1.30
C ALA A 411 -27.67 13.63 -0.22
N THR A 412 -26.74 12.75 -0.63
CA THR A 412 -25.79 12.11 0.30
C THR A 412 -24.95 13.15 1.02
N ARG A 413 -24.42 14.14 0.29
CA ARG A 413 -23.64 15.24 0.87
C ARG A 413 -24.46 16.05 1.87
N SER A 414 -25.65 16.49 1.49
CA SER A 414 -26.54 17.27 2.35
C SER A 414 -26.87 16.55 3.66
N LEU A 415 -27.21 15.26 3.60
CA LEU A 415 -27.55 14.48 4.80
C LEU A 415 -26.32 14.17 5.66
N THR A 416 -25.14 14.05 5.06
CA THR A 416 -23.89 13.85 5.79
C THR A 416 -23.52 15.11 6.56
N ASP A 417 -23.59 16.28 5.92
CA ASP A 417 -23.32 17.58 6.56
C ASP A 417 -24.34 17.84 7.68
N GLU A 418 -25.64 17.62 7.43
CA GLU A 418 -26.70 17.78 8.45
C GLU A 418 -26.44 16.88 9.67
N LEU A 419 -26.04 15.62 9.46
CA LEU A 419 -25.71 14.71 10.55
C LEU A 419 -24.52 15.24 11.37
N ILE A 420 -23.45 15.66 10.70
CA ILE A 420 -22.25 16.17 11.36
C ILE A 420 -22.59 17.40 12.20
N ASP A 421 -23.35 18.34 11.65
CA ASP A 421 -23.73 19.57 12.34
C ASP A 421 -24.68 19.30 13.52
N ARG A 422 -25.73 18.49 13.28
CA ARG A 422 -26.75 18.17 14.30
C ARG A 422 -26.14 17.46 15.51
N GLU A 423 -25.27 16.48 15.27
CA GLU A 423 -24.63 15.68 16.33
C GLU A 423 -23.32 16.32 16.86
N ARG A 424 -22.90 17.45 16.26
CA ARG A 424 -21.66 18.20 16.56
C ARG A 424 -20.44 17.29 16.48
N LEU A 425 -20.29 16.60 15.37
CA LEU A 425 -19.21 15.64 15.15
C LEU A 425 -17.97 16.34 14.59
N ASP A 426 -16.81 15.92 15.07
CA ASP A 426 -15.53 16.27 14.45
C ASP A 426 -15.25 15.42 13.21
N ALA A 427 -15.72 14.17 13.22
CA ALA A 427 -15.58 13.22 12.12
C ALA A 427 -16.61 12.10 12.18
N LEU A 428 -16.87 11.48 11.05
CA LEU A 428 -17.49 10.15 10.93
C LEU A 428 -16.41 9.08 10.79
N LEU A 429 -16.67 7.88 11.29
CA LEU A 429 -15.72 6.78 11.34
C LEU A 429 -16.35 5.50 10.78
N TYR A 430 -15.63 4.86 9.86
CA TYR A 430 -15.98 3.57 9.29
C TYR A 430 -14.75 2.85 8.69
N PRO A 431 -14.78 1.53 8.46
CA PRO A 431 -13.68 0.80 7.82
C PRO A 431 -13.45 1.24 6.38
N SER A 432 -12.21 1.45 5.97
CA SER A 432 -11.90 1.80 4.57
C SER A 432 -12.16 0.62 3.63
N ALA A 433 -11.78 -0.59 4.06
CA ALA A 433 -11.99 -1.84 3.37
C ALA A 433 -12.74 -2.85 4.26
N LEU A 434 -13.57 -3.69 3.66
CA LEU A 434 -14.50 -4.61 4.35
C LEU A 434 -13.93 -6.04 4.46
N GLY A 435 -12.61 -6.14 4.57
CA GLY A 435 -11.95 -7.44 4.55
C GLY A 435 -10.44 -7.34 4.76
N ARG A 436 -9.80 -8.50 4.73
CA ARG A 436 -8.34 -8.65 4.58
C ARG A 436 -7.91 -8.28 3.15
N PRO A 437 -6.64 -7.85 2.95
CA PRO A 437 -6.09 -7.73 1.61
C PRO A 437 -6.32 -9.02 0.80
N PRO A 438 -6.91 -8.97 -0.40
CA PRO A 438 -7.26 -10.19 -1.12
C PRO A 438 -5.99 -10.87 -1.67
N VAL A 439 -6.08 -12.17 -1.93
CA VAL A 439 -5.01 -12.92 -2.61
C VAL A 439 -4.85 -12.38 -4.05
N ILE A 440 -3.62 -12.36 -4.56
CA ILE A 440 -3.36 -12.00 -5.96
C ILE A 440 -4.23 -12.84 -6.90
N GLY A 441 -4.89 -12.18 -7.85
CA GLY A 441 -5.84 -12.80 -8.78
C GLY A 441 -7.31 -12.58 -8.42
N ALA A 442 -7.64 -12.04 -7.23
CA ALA A 442 -8.99 -11.56 -6.96
C ALA A 442 -9.37 -10.42 -7.90
N GLU A 443 -10.63 -10.31 -8.30
CA GLU A 443 -11.10 -9.28 -9.25
C GLU A 443 -11.31 -7.92 -8.59
N ASN A 444 -11.78 -7.88 -7.34
CA ASN A 444 -12.19 -6.66 -6.67
C ASN A 444 -12.02 -6.74 -5.14
N ILE A 445 -12.11 -5.58 -4.48
CA ILE A 445 -12.14 -5.43 -3.02
C ILE A 445 -13.49 -4.88 -2.58
N ALA A 446 -14.09 -5.53 -1.58
CA ALA A 446 -15.21 -4.94 -0.85
C ALA A 446 -14.71 -3.79 0.03
N SER A 447 -15.31 -2.61 -0.11
CA SER A 447 -14.87 -1.38 0.55
C SER A 447 -16.02 -0.40 0.75
N ASN A 448 -15.82 0.56 1.66
CA ASN A 448 -16.74 1.69 1.88
C ASN A 448 -16.31 2.93 1.09
N CYS A 449 -15.70 2.74 -0.08
CA CYS A 449 -15.04 3.83 -0.79
C CYS A 449 -15.97 4.98 -1.21
N ARG A 450 -17.27 4.70 -1.34
CA ARG A 450 -18.24 5.60 -1.97
C ARG A 450 -18.51 6.86 -1.15
N LEU A 451 -18.67 6.77 0.18
CA LEU A 451 -19.17 7.88 0.98
C LEU A 451 -18.32 9.15 0.84
N SER A 452 -17.01 9.08 1.07
CA SER A 452 -16.11 10.24 0.90
C SER A 452 -15.91 10.65 -0.56
N ALA A 453 -16.00 9.70 -1.50
CA ALA A 453 -15.90 9.99 -2.93
C ALA A 453 -17.08 10.83 -3.43
N VAL A 454 -18.31 10.42 -3.09
CA VAL A 454 -19.52 11.06 -3.60
C VAL A 454 -19.83 12.39 -2.94
N THR A 455 -19.46 12.54 -1.66
CA THR A 455 -19.63 13.77 -0.90
C THR A 455 -18.54 14.81 -1.19
N GLY A 456 -17.36 14.37 -1.69
CA GLY A 456 -16.20 15.24 -1.89
C GLY A 456 -15.57 15.73 -0.59
N LEU A 457 -15.96 15.16 0.55
CA LEU A 457 -15.44 15.47 1.88
C LEU A 457 -14.06 14.83 2.10
N PRO A 458 -13.21 15.43 2.96
CA PRO A 458 -11.90 14.90 3.26
C PRO A 458 -11.99 13.64 4.12
N ALA A 459 -11.15 12.66 3.83
CA ALA A 459 -11.07 11.41 4.56
C ALA A 459 -9.62 11.01 4.83
N LEU A 460 -9.31 10.80 6.10
CA LEU A 460 -8.02 10.31 6.57
C LEU A 460 -8.12 8.82 6.90
N ALA A 461 -7.47 7.96 6.11
CA ALA A 461 -7.24 6.57 6.49
C ALA A 461 -6.16 6.49 7.58
N ILE A 462 -6.46 5.78 8.67
CA ILE A 462 -5.56 5.53 9.79
C ILE A 462 -5.38 4.02 10.03
N PRO A 463 -4.17 3.55 10.37
CA PRO A 463 -3.97 2.15 10.70
C PRO A 463 -4.63 1.78 12.04
N THR A 464 -5.30 0.63 12.11
CA THR A 464 -5.98 0.15 13.33
C THR A 464 -5.32 -1.06 13.98
N GLY A 465 -4.39 -1.70 13.26
CA GLY A 465 -3.61 -2.84 13.74
C GLY A 465 -3.62 -3.98 12.73
N PHE A 466 -3.35 -5.18 13.24
CA PHE A 466 -3.13 -6.37 12.42
C PHE A 466 -4.11 -7.49 12.78
N THR A 467 -4.53 -8.25 11.76
CA THR A 467 -5.27 -9.49 11.97
C THR A 467 -4.39 -10.55 12.64
N ALA A 468 -4.98 -11.67 13.07
CA ALA A 468 -4.22 -12.76 13.70
C ALA A 468 -3.11 -13.33 12.80
N ARG A 469 -3.26 -13.21 11.47
CA ARG A 469 -2.26 -13.60 10.47
C ARG A 469 -1.21 -12.52 10.15
N GLY A 470 -1.31 -11.34 10.76
CA GLY A 470 -0.37 -10.23 10.55
C GLY A 470 -0.67 -9.39 9.32
N LEU A 471 -1.94 -9.33 8.88
CA LEU A 471 -2.36 -8.47 7.78
C LEU A 471 -2.88 -7.13 8.35
N PRO A 472 -2.38 -5.98 7.88
CA PRO A 472 -2.88 -4.71 8.36
C PRO A 472 -4.26 -4.41 7.80
N ILE A 473 -5.07 -3.77 8.64
CA ILE A 473 -6.34 -3.17 8.26
C ILE A 473 -6.44 -1.76 8.88
N GLY A 474 -7.37 -0.97 8.38
CA GLY A 474 -7.53 0.43 8.76
C GLY A 474 -8.97 0.90 8.70
N ILE A 475 -9.22 2.02 9.35
CA ILE A 475 -10.47 2.78 9.30
C ILE A 475 -10.18 4.14 8.68
N GLU A 476 -11.22 4.85 8.27
CA GLU A 476 -11.10 6.25 7.86
C GLU A 476 -11.94 7.16 8.75
N LEU A 477 -11.41 8.37 8.96
CA LEU A 477 -12.09 9.50 9.57
C LEU A 477 -12.51 10.45 8.45
N LEU A 478 -13.81 10.61 8.23
CA LEU A 478 -14.42 11.52 7.28
C LEU A 478 -14.82 12.81 8.00
N GLY A 479 -14.24 13.95 7.63
CA GLY A 479 -14.51 15.23 8.27
C GLY A 479 -15.39 16.16 7.42
N PRO A 480 -15.83 17.30 7.98
CA PRO A 480 -16.40 18.41 7.20
C PRO A 480 -15.48 18.88 6.07
N ALA A 481 -16.02 19.59 5.08
CA ALA A 481 -15.19 20.21 4.04
C ALA A 481 -14.14 21.14 4.67
N PHE A 482 -12.92 21.07 4.16
CA PHE A 482 -11.76 21.86 4.60
C PHE A 482 -11.33 21.62 6.06
N SER A 483 -11.71 20.48 6.64
CA SER A 483 -11.34 20.09 8.01
C SER A 483 -10.08 19.23 8.10
N GLU A 484 -9.24 19.20 7.07
CA GLU A 484 -7.95 18.49 7.07
C GLU A 484 -7.10 18.81 8.31
N PRO A 485 -7.01 20.07 8.80
CA PRO A 485 -6.32 20.37 10.06
C PRO A 485 -6.84 19.55 11.24
N ARG A 486 -8.17 19.44 11.38
CA ARG A 486 -8.82 18.67 12.44
C ARG A 486 -8.61 17.18 12.26
N LEU A 487 -8.74 16.66 11.04
CA LEU A 487 -8.50 15.24 10.74
C LEU A 487 -7.05 14.84 11.03
N LEU A 488 -6.08 15.66 10.62
CA LEU A 488 -4.66 15.44 10.92
C LEU A 488 -4.38 15.51 12.43
N ALA A 489 -5.00 16.44 13.15
CA ALA A 489 -4.90 16.50 14.61
C ALA A 489 -5.39 15.20 15.27
N LEU A 490 -6.58 14.72 14.87
CA LEU A 490 -7.17 13.46 15.37
C LEU A 490 -6.31 12.25 15.03
N GLY A 491 -5.87 12.15 13.77
CA GLY A 491 -5.00 11.06 13.31
C GLY A 491 -3.67 11.05 14.03
N TYR A 492 -3.06 12.21 14.27
CA TYR A 492 -1.81 12.33 15.01
C TYR A 492 -1.99 11.94 16.49
N SER A 493 -3.07 12.41 17.13
CA SER A 493 -3.40 11.99 18.49
C SER A 493 -3.58 10.46 18.59
N TRP A 494 -4.22 9.83 17.60
CA TRP A 494 -4.32 8.36 17.50
C TRP A 494 -2.95 7.71 17.32
N GLU A 495 -2.14 8.20 16.39
CA GLU A 495 -0.78 7.71 16.13
C GLU A 495 0.07 7.72 17.40
N GLN A 496 0.06 8.81 18.16
CA GLN A 496 0.85 8.94 19.38
C GLN A 496 0.35 8.02 20.51
N ALA A 497 -0.97 7.84 20.62
CA ALA A 497 -1.58 7.00 21.64
C ALA A 497 -1.43 5.49 21.35
N ALA A 498 -1.64 5.08 20.09
CA ALA A 498 -1.70 3.67 19.69
C ALA A 498 -0.39 3.14 19.10
N ARG A 499 0.47 4.02 18.58
CA ARG A 499 1.70 3.68 17.83
C ARG A 499 1.47 2.51 16.84
N PRO A 500 0.49 2.63 15.93
CA PRO A 500 -0.02 1.48 15.18
C PRO A 500 0.89 1.00 14.04
N ARG A 501 2.01 1.70 13.80
CA ARG A 501 2.96 1.43 12.73
C ARG A 501 3.84 0.23 13.08
N GLU A 502 3.85 -0.80 12.24
CA GLU A 502 4.82 -1.90 12.28
C GLU A 502 5.41 -2.16 10.90
N ALA A 503 6.73 -2.17 10.75
CA ALA A 503 7.39 -2.39 9.47
C ALA A 503 7.11 -3.79 8.88
N PRO A 504 6.93 -3.92 7.55
CA PRO A 504 6.73 -5.21 6.93
C PRO A 504 7.96 -6.10 7.03
N PHE A 505 7.76 -7.38 7.33
CA PHE A 505 8.85 -8.33 7.50
C PHE A 505 9.62 -8.65 6.21
N SER A 506 8.98 -8.46 5.04
CA SER A 506 9.51 -8.87 3.75
C SER A 506 10.59 -7.93 3.21
N THR A 507 10.71 -6.72 3.80
CA THR A 507 11.65 -5.67 3.37
C THR A 507 12.40 -5.08 4.57
N PRO A 508 13.13 -5.91 5.34
CA PRO A 508 13.88 -5.45 6.50
C PRO A 508 14.97 -4.42 6.12
N PRO A 509 15.63 -3.79 7.10
CA PRO A 509 16.90 -3.09 6.89
C PRO A 509 17.90 -3.89 6.06
N LEU A 510 18.69 -3.21 5.23
CA LEU A 510 19.77 -3.86 4.48
C LEU A 510 20.98 -4.04 5.40
N VAL A 511 21.56 -5.23 5.42
CA VAL A 511 22.78 -5.54 6.18
C VAL A 511 23.96 -5.47 5.22
N ALA A 512 24.86 -4.51 5.43
CA ALA A 512 25.98 -4.23 4.53
C ALA A 512 25.55 -4.07 3.05
N GLY A 513 24.42 -3.38 2.84
CA GLY A 513 23.86 -3.13 1.51
C GLY A 513 23.18 -4.33 0.85
N ARG A 514 22.95 -5.42 1.59
CA ARG A 514 22.32 -6.65 1.07
C ARG A 514 21.10 -7.04 1.91
N PRO A 515 20.08 -7.68 1.30
CA PRO A 515 18.97 -8.22 2.06
C PRO A 515 19.42 -9.40 2.93
N PRO A 516 18.76 -9.68 4.07
CA PRO A 516 19.04 -10.86 4.89
C PRO A 516 19.01 -12.16 4.08
N ALA A 517 20.06 -12.97 4.25
CA ALA A 517 20.21 -14.22 3.54
C ALA A 517 19.23 -15.29 4.05
N ALA A 518 18.92 -16.26 3.18
CA ALA A 518 18.22 -17.46 3.60
C ALA A 518 19.05 -18.24 4.63
N GLN A 519 18.38 -18.74 5.65
CA GLN A 519 19.00 -19.53 6.71
C GLN A 519 18.73 -21.01 6.48
N SER A 520 19.65 -21.88 6.88
CA SER A 520 19.49 -23.32 6.75
C SER A 520 20.10 -24.06 7.93
N GLY A 521 19.59 -25.27 8.17
CA GLY A 521 20.07 -26.10 9.26
C GLY A 521 19.69 -27.56 9.09
N ARG A 522 20.17 -28.37 10.04
CA ARG A 522 19.85 -29.79 10.13
C ARG A 522 19.36 -30.10 11.53
N LEU A 523 18.37 -30.96 11.63
CA LEU A 523 17.85 -31.49 12.89
C LEU A 523 17.98 -33.00 12.87
N ARG A 524 18.26 -33.59 14.03
CA ARG A 524 18.23 -35.03 14.21
C ARG A 524 17.29 -35.34 15.37
N ILE A 525 16.30 -36.17 15.10
CA ILE A 525 15.29 -36.61 16.07
C ILE A 525 15.56 -38.08 16.35
N ALA A 526 15.96 -38.39 17.58
CA ALA A 526 16.03 -39.76 18.05
C ALA A 526 14.65 -40.16 18.60
N GLY A 527 14.11 -41.28 18.16
CA GLY A 527 12.94 -41.89 18.77
C GLY A 527 13.29 -42.71 20.02
N SER A 528 12.32 -43.45 20.55
CA SER A 528 12.46 -44.27 21.76
C SER A 528 13.51 -45.39 21.69
N ALA A 529 13.98 -45.77 20.49
CA ALA A 529 15.05 -46.76 20.29
C ALA A 529 15.72 -46.61 18.90
N ARG A 530 15.36 -47.43 17.90
CA ARG A 530 16.01 -47.47 16.57
C ARG A 530 15.43 -46.49 15.55
N GLY A 531 14.28 -45.88 15.85
CA GLY A 531 13.65 -44.89 14.98
C GLY A 531 14.44 -43.58 14.99
N ILE A 532 14.88 -43.11 13.83
CA ILE A 532 15.62 -41.84 13.69
C ILE A 532 15.05 -41.07 12.50
N ALA A 533 14.86 -39.77 12.67
CA ALA A 533 14.61 -38.84 11.57
C ALA A 533 15.74 -37.81 11.48
N ALA A 534 16.23 -37.58 10.27
CA ALA A 534 17.15 -36.50 9.94
C ALA A 534 16.43 -35.50 9.04
N LEU A 535 16.32 -34.25 9.48
CA LEU A 535 15.75 -33.16 8.71
C LEU A 535 16.86 -32.23 8.22
N SER A 536 16.69 -31.72 7.00
CA SER A 536 17.33 -30.49 6.53
C SER A 536 16.27 -29.46 6.25
N TRP A 537 16.52 -28.21 6.60
CA TRP A 537 15.57 -27.12 6.37
C TRP A 537 16.25 -25.88 5.82
N ARG A 538 15.46 -25.06 5.12
CA ARG A 538 15.82 -23.75 4.58
C ARG A 538 14.68 -22.77 4.81
N TYR A 539 14.97 -21.65 5.45
CA TYR A 539 14.05 -20.54 5.69
C TYR A 539 14.44 -19.32 4.87
N GLU A 540 13.51 -18.79 4.08
CA GLU A 540 13.65 -17.57 3.30
C GLU A 540 12.91 -16.42 4.01
N PRO A 541 13.62 -15.52 4.71
CA PRO A 541 12.98 -14.54 5.60
C PRO A 541 12.10 -13.55 4.84
N LEU A 542 12.47 -13.17 3.62
CA LEU A 542 11.76 -12.16 2.83
C LEU A 542 10.39 -12.64 2.32
N ASN A 543 10.20 -13.95 2.20
CA ASN A 543 8.98 -14.57 1.69
C ASN A 543 8.26 -15.43 2.73
N ALA A 544 8.74 -15.45 3.97
CA ALA A 544 8.23 -16.29 5.05
C ALA A 544 8.18 -17.79 4.70
N ARG A 545 9.05 -18.26 3.80
CA ARG A 545 8.98 -19.61 3.23
C ARG A 545 9.94 -20.54 3.98
N LEU A 546 9.42 -21.57 4.63
CA LEU A 546 10.19 -22.65 5.27
C LEU A 546 10.02 -23.94 4.47
N VAL A 547 11.11 -24.43 3.88
CA VAL A 547 11.16 -25.75 3.24
C VAL A 547 11.91 -26.70 4.16
N ALA A 548 11.29 -27.84 4.47
CA ALA A 548 11.91 -28.89 5.27
C ALA A 548 11.79 -30.24 4.56
N SER A 549 12.91 -30.96 4.47
CA SER A 549 13.00 -32.31 3.92
C SER A 549 13.45 -33.25 5.02
N VAL A 550 12.91 -34.46 5.03
CA VAL A 550 13.19 -35.47 6.06
C VAL A 550 13.53 -36.80 5.43
N VAL A 551 14.47 -37.51 6.08
CA VAL A 551 14.69 -38.94 5.90
C VAL A 551 14.51 -39.60 7.25
N ALA A 552 13.60 -40.57 7.33
CA ALA A 552 13.34 -41.32 8.55
C ALA A 552 13.52 -42.82 8.32
N ASN A 553 14.15 -43.48 9.30
CA ASN A 553 14.41 -44.91 9.27
C ASN A 553 14.03 -45.54 10.61
N GLY A 554 13.60 -46.80 10.56
CA GLY A 554 13.27 -47.60 11.74
C GLY A 554 12.71 -48.96 11.33
N THR A 555 12.54 -49.85 12.31
CA THR A 555 12.09 -51.22 12.07
C THR A 555 11.06 -51.66 13.12
N GLY A 556 10.13 -52.54 12.75
CA GLY A 556 9.15 -53.09 13.68
C GLY A 556 8.25 -52.02 14.30
N GLN A 557 8.23 -51.93 15.63
CA GLN A 557 7.45 -50.91 16.36
C GLN A 557 8.09 -49.51 16.29
N ASP A 558 9.36 -49.41 15.90
CA ASP A 558 10.08 -48.14 15.71
C ASP A 558 10.01 -47.62 14.27
N THR A 559 9.26 -48.29 13.38
CA THR A 559 9.03 -47.81 12.02
C THR A 559 8.38 -46.42 12.06
N PRO A 560 8.94 -45.41 11.38
CA PRO A 560 8.34 -44.08 11.26
C PRO A 560 6.93 -44.17 10.67
N ILE A 561 5.96 -43.55 11.34
CA ILE A 561 4.59 -43.36 10.85
C ILE A 561 4.45 -41.99 10.21
N ALA A 562 4.96 -40.97 10.90
CA ALA A 562 4.90 -39.59 10.46
C ALA A 562 6.08 -38.82 11.06
N VAL A 563 6.45 -37.74 10.38
CA VAL A 563 7.21 -36.65 10.98
C VAL A 563 6.40 -35.40 10.71
N ALA A 564 6.20 -34.56 11.72
CA ALA A 564 5.41 -33.34 11.58
C ALA A 564 6.11 -32.16 12.25
N ILE A 565 5.86 -30.97 11.74
CA ILE A 565 6.30 -29.69 12.30
C ILE A 565 5.16 -29.13 13.16
N HIS A 566 5.51 -28.71 14.36
CA HIS A 566 4.61 -28.20 15.37
C HIS A 566 5.09 -26.83 15.85
N ARG A 567 4.17 -26.13 16.50
CA ARG A 567 4.47 -25.01 17.39
C ARG A 567 4.17 -25.37 18.84
N THR A 568 4.94 -24.83 19.77
CA THR A 568 4.69 -25.00 21.21
C THR A 568 3.40 -24.25 21.63
N HIS A 569 2.68 -24.78 22.62
CA HIS A 569 1.55 -24.14 23.29
C HIS A 569 1.65 -24.36 24.81
N GLU A 570 1.01 -23.50 25.61
CA GLU A 570 0.89 -23.76 27.05
C GLU A 570 0.20 -25.10 27.30
N GLY A 571 0.81 -25.98 28.10
CA GLY A 571 0.28 -27.30 28.43
C GLY A 571 0.74 -28.46 27.55
N GLY A 572 1.59 -28.25 26.54
CA GLY A 572 2.22 -29.34 25.79
C GLY A 572 2.37 -29.10 24.29
N PRO A 573 2.40 -30.17 23.47
CA PRO A 573 2.61 -30.04 22.04
C PRO A 573 1.42 -29.33 21.37
N GLY A 574 1.69 -28.26 20.63
CA GLY A 574 0.67 -27.46 19.96
C GLY A 574 0.31 -27.98 18.55
N PRO A 575 -0.45 -27.19 17.77
CA PRO A 575 -0.99 -27.65 16.48
C PRO A 575 0.10 -28.03 15.49
N VAL A 576 -0.20 -29.04 14.67
CA VAL A 576 0.60 -29.44 13.50
C VAL A 576 0.49 -28.35 12.43
N LEU A 577 1.63 -27.86 11.97
CA LEU A 577 1.72 -26.89 10.88
C LEU A 577 1.98 -27.55 9.53
N ALA A 578 2.74 -28.65 9.51
CA ALA A 578 2.93 -29.45 8.31
C ALA A 578 3.30 -30.90 8.66
N GLN A 579 2.82 -31.82 7.83
CA GLN A 579 3.27 -33.20 7.85
C GLN A 579 4.35 -33.39 6.78
N LEU A 580 5.51 -33.93 7.18
CA LEU A 580 6.68 -34.15 6.33
C LEU A 580 6.77 -35.56 5.76
N LEU A 581 6.10 -36.53 6.40
CA LEU A 581 6.03 -37.92 5.95
C LEU A 581 4.59 -38.43 6.02
N GLU A 582 4.19 -39.11 4.96
CA GLU A 582 2.99 -39.94 4.95
C GLU A 582 3.31 -41.38 5.40
N PRO A 583 2.30 -42.15 5.86
CA PRO A 583 2.51 -43.54 6.25
C PRO A 583 3.17 -44.38 5.14
N GLY A 584 4.25 -45.07 5.48
CA GLY A 584 4.99 -45.94 4.54
C GLY A 584 6.12 -45.25 3.78
N GLN A 585 6.29 -43.93 3.92
CA GLN A 585 7.40 -43.20 3.33
C GLN A 585 8.63 -43.17 4.24
N ALA A 586 9.81 -43.37 3.66
CA ALA A 586 11.10 -43.16 4.34
C ALA A 586 11.67 -41.75 4.09
N ARG A 587 11.12 -41.02 3.11
CA ARG A 587 11.55 -39.68 2.71
C ARG A 587 10.34 -38.83 2.39
N GLY A 588 10.42 -37.54 2.72
CA GLY A 588 9.37 -36.58 2.36
C GLY A 588 9.81 -35.15 2.57
N GLN A 589 8.94 -34.23 2.20
CA GLN A 589 9.19 -32.80 2.21
C GLN A 589 7.89 -32.04 2.41
N ALA A 590 7.96 -30.91 3.12
CA ALA A 590 6.89 -29.92 3.14
C ALA A 590 7.45 -28.53 2.95
N GLU A 591 6.58 -27.67 2.46
CA GLU A 591 6.78 -26.25 2.32
C GLU A 591 5.70 -25.53 3.12
N LEU A 592 6.13 -24.58 3.95
CA LEU A 592 5.24 -23.77 4.78
C LEU A 592 5.44 -22.30 4.44
N LEU A 593 4.34 -21.61 4.17
CA LEU A 593 4.28 -20.16 4.26
C LEU A 593 3.93 -19.78 5.70
N LEU A 594 4.88 -19.19 6.42
CA LEU A 594 4.72 -18.86 7.82
C LEU A 594 3.93 -17.54 7.97
N ASP A 595 2.77 -17.60 8.62
CA ASP A 595 2.08 -16.39 9.07
C ASP A 595 2.88 -15.64 10.15
N ALA A 596 2.43 -14.45 10.56
CA ALA A 596 3.14 -13.65 11.54
C ALA A 596 3.42 -14.39 12.86
N ARG A 597 2.48 -15.22 13.34
CA ARG A 597 2.65 -15.99 14.56
C ARG A 597 3.69 -17.08 14.38
N ALA A 598 3.62 -17.85 13.30
CA ALA A 598 4.57 -18.91 13.01
C ALA A 598 5.99 -18.35 12.77
N ARG A 599 6.12 -17.16 12.16
CA ARG A 599 7.41 -16.46 12.06
C ARG A 599 7.97 -16.07 13.43
N ALA A 600 7.14 -15.52 14.32
CA ALA A 600 7.56 -15.19 15.69
C ALA A 600 7.94 -16.45 16.49
N ASP A 601 7.21 -17.55 16.31
CA ASP A 601 7.53 -18.84 16.93
C ASP A 601 8.83 -19.44 16.37
N LEU A 602 9.11 -19.30 15.07
CA LEU A 602 10.41 -19.69 14.49
C LEU A 602 11.56 -18.90 15.12
N ALA A 603 11.44 -17.58 15.18
CA ALA A 603 12.46 -16.70 15.73
C ALA A 603 12.74 -16.95 17.22
N ALA A 604 11.71 -17.35 17.98
CA ALA A 604 11.83 -17.67 19.39
C ALA A 604 12.19 -19.14 19.68
N GLY A 605 12.48 -19.96 18.66
CA GLY A 605 12.80 -21.38 18.84
C GLY A 605 11.63 -22.23 19.35
N ARG A 606 10.39 -21.78 19.13
CA ARG A 606 9.14 -22.47 19.52
C ARG A 606 8.54 -23.34 18.40
N LEU A 607 9.15 -23.34 17.22
CA LEU A 607 8.88 -24.34 16.19
C LEU A 607 9.77 -25.58 16.41
N TYR A 608 9.18 -26.77 16.29
CA TYR A 608 9.90 -28.03 16.42
C TYR A 608 9.31 -29.12 15.52
N ALA A 609 10.10 -30.15 15.25
CA ALA A 609 9.66 -31.33 14.51
C ALA A 609 9.61 -32.54 15.45
N THR A 610 8.57 -33.37 15.28
CA THR A 610 8.32 -34.59 16.08
C THR A 610 8.36 -35.82 15.17
N LEU A 611 9.01 -36.89 15.62
CA LEU A 611 8.94 -38.21 14.98
C LEU A 611 7.88 -39.07 15.66
N TYR A 612 6.96 -39.63 14.88
CA TYR A 612 5.93 -40.56 15.35
C TYR A 612 6.25 -41.99 14.91
N THR A 613 6.14 -42.95 15.81
CA THR A 613 6.32 -44.39 15.53
C THR A 613 5.16 -45.19 16.12
N ARG A 614 5.03 -46.49 15.78
CA ARG A 614 4.00 -47.34 16.37
C ARG A 614 4.17 -47.51 17.88
N ARG A 615 5.42 -47.52 18.36
CA ARG A 615 5.75 -47.56 19.80
C ARG A 615 5.40 -46.27 20.52
N ALA A 616 5.54 -45.13 19.86
CA ALA A 616 5.30 -43.81 20.44
C ALA A 616 4.36 -42.99 19.53
N PRO A 617 3.07 -43.36 19.49
CA PRO A 617 2.08 -42.73 18.60
C PRO A 617 1.76 -41.28 18.98
N LEU A 618 2.13 -40.85 20.19
CA LEU A 618 2.03 -39.46 20.65
C LEU A 618 3.32 -38.65 20.44
N GLY A 619 4.37 -39.27 19.90
CA GLY A 619 5.67 -38.65 19.65
C GLY A 619 6.81 -39.41 20.34
N ALA A 620 7.83 -39.80 19.57
CA ALA A 620 8.99 -40.56 20.00
C ALA A 620 10.18 -39.68 20.41
N GLY A 621 10.21 -38.42 19.95
CA GLY A 621 11.23 -37.42 20.22
C GLY A 621 10.99 -36.12 19.44
N GLU A 622 11.58 -35.01 19.89
CA GLU A 622 11.46 -33.68 19.26
C GLU A 622 12.82 -33.01 18.99
N ALA A 623 12.87 -32.15 17.98
CA ALA A 623 14.00 -31.24 17.74
C ALA A 623 13.51 -29.87 17.27
N ARG A 624 14.08 -28.80 17.84
CA ARG A 624 13.66 -27.40 17.58
C ARG A 624 14.38 -26.79 16.39
N PHE A 625 13.65 -25.98 15.62
CA PHE A 625 14.26 -25.12 14.61
C PHE A 625 14.99 -23.97 15.32
N SER A 626 16.11 -23.54 14.75
CA SER A 626 16.89 -22.41 15.26
C SER A 626 17.31 -21.54 14.09
N VAL A 627 16.85 -20.30 14.09
CA VAL A 627 17.30 -19.25 13.17
C VAL A 627 18.13 -18.25 13.96
N THR A 628 19.19 -17.71 13.36
CA THR A 628 19.87 -16.54 13.93
C THR A 628 18.91 -15.35 13.85
N GLY A 629 18.79 -14.59 14.93
CA GLY A 629 17.99 -13.37 14.95
C GLY A 629 18.42 -12.44 13.80
N ASN A 630 17.43 -11.90 13.08
CA ASN A 630 17.66 -10.89 12.05
C ASN A 630 17.94 -9.53 12.69
#